data_AF-A0A0C2HG22-F1
#
_entry.id   AF-A0A0C2HG22-F1
#
_cell.length_a   1.000
_cell.length_b   1.000
_cell.length_c   1.000
_cell.angle_alpha   90.00
_cell.angle_beta   90.00
_cell.angle_gamma   90.00
#
_symmetry.space_group_name_H-M   'P 1'
#
loop_
_entity.id
_entity.type
_entity.pdbx_description
1 polymer ?
#
loop_
_entity_poly.entity_id
_entity_poly.type
_entity_poly.pdbx_seq_one_letter_code
_entity_poly.pdbx_strand_id
1 'polypeptide(L)'
;MAATGTLPSSGNLFLDYVCTLSTEDRSFLYAQPACALFVFRMLPSVSQQVVIKMIWNSNVSASMSHDTSKTELESSQKLLLKLGLVTSAGRLHPLFRQSYLRAIMLGTQKCSKINPVEVDVKRRQNEKELGKKAGERWECILRRGFIQYSI
;
A
#
# COMPACT_ATOMS: atom_id res chain seq x y z
N MET A 1 9.06 17.86 -19.85
CA MET A 1 7.65 18.29 -19.77
C MET A 1 6.89 17.27 -18.93
N ALA A 2 6.62 17.58 -17.66
CA ALA A 2 5.88 16.68 -16.79
C ALA A 2 4.39 17.00 -16.92
N ALA A 3 3.61 16.05 -17.44
CA ALA A 3 2.17 16.17 -17.49
C ALA A 3 1.60 16.10 -16.06
N THR A 4 1.29 17.26 -15.49
CA THR A 4 0.44 17.39 -14.31
C THR A 4 -1.00 17.04 -14.69
N GLY A 5 -1.26 15.75 -14.84
CA GLY A 5 -2.62 15.22 -14.83
C GLY A 5 -3.08 15.16 -13.38
N THR A 6 -4.01 16.04 -12.99
CA THR A 6 -4.72 15.96 -11.72
C THR A 6 -5.44 14.61 -11.67
N LEU A 7 -4.90 13.72 -10.86
CA LEU A 7 -5.39 12.36 -10.72
C LEU A 7 -6.59 12.32 -9.78
N PRO A 8 -7.61 11.48 -10.04
CA PRO A 8 -8.65 11.22 -9.07
C PRO A 8 -7.93 10.70 -7.82
N SER A 9 -7.95 11.50 -6.75
CA SER A 9 -7.28 11.16 -5.51
C SER A 9 -7.79 9.79 -5.09
N SER A 10 -6.88 8.85 -4.90
CA SER A 10 -7.21 7.53 -4.37
C SER A 10 -7.68 7.60 -2.90
N GLY A 11 -7.88 8.81 -2.35
CA GLY A 11 -8.09 9.09 -0.93
C GLY A 11 -6.87 8.79 -0.07
N ASN A 12 -5.77 8.32 -0.67
CA ASN A 12 -4.62 7.75 0.02
C ASN A 12 -3.31 8.28 -0.58
N LEU A 13 -2.65 9.18 0.17
CA LEU A 13 -1.38 9.80 -0.21
C LEU A 13 -0.29 8.77 -0.55
N PHE A 14 -0.30 7.61 0.11
CA PHE A 14 0.65 6.55 -0.17
C PHE A 14 0.41 5.90 -1.54
N LEU A 15 -0.85 5.61 -1.90
CA LEU A 15 -1.16 5.05 -3.22
C LEU A 15 -0.89 6.06 -4.34
N ASP A 16 -1.13 7.34 -4.08
CA ASP A 16 -0.81 8.42 -5.01
C ASP A 16 0.71 8.52 -5.22
N TYR A 17 1.52 8.40 -4.17
CA TYR A 17 2.98 8.29 -4.27
C TYR A 17 3.43 7.04 -5.03
N VAL A 18 2.86 5.87 -4.75
CA VAL A 18 3.22 4.64 -5.49
C VAL A 18 2.93 4.79 -6.98
N CYS A 19 1.92 5.57 -7.37
CA CYS A 19 1.64 5.87 -8.76
C CYS A 19 2.69 6.75 -9.44
N THR A 20 3.46 7.56 -8.71
CA THR A 20 4.52 8.41 -9.29
C THR A 20 5.85 7.66 -9.47
N LEU A 21 5.99 6.48 -8.87
CA LEU A 21 7.18 5.64 -8.96
C LEU A 21 7.39 5.07 -10.37
N SER A 22 8.66 4.87 -10.72
CA SER A 22 9.04 4.16 -11.94
C SER A 22 8.54 2.72 -11.93
N THR A 23 8.49 2.06 -13.09
CA THR A 23 8.09 0.65 -13.17
C THR A 23 9.06 -0.28 -12.44
N GLU A 24 10.34 0.08 -12.43
CA GLU A 24 11.42 -0.65 -11.75
C GLU A 24 11.26 -0.56 -10.23
N ASP A 25 11.07 0.65 -9.69
CA ASP A 25 10.87 0.87 -8.26
C ASP A 25 9.60 0.19 -7.75
N ARG A 26 8.51 0.23 -8.54
CA ARG A 26 7.27 -0.49 -8.23
C ARG A 26 7.49 -2.00 -8.22
N SER A 27 8.22 -2.52 -9.21
CA SER A 27 8.53 -3.96 -9.28
C SER A 27 9.37 -4.40 -8.09
N PHE A 28 10.34 -3.57 -7.68
CA PHE A 28 11.14 -3.80 -6.47
C PHE A 28 10.27 -3.82 -5.21
N LEU A 29 9.36 -2.85 -5.07
CA LEU A 29 8.42 -2.76 -3.95
C LEU A 29 7.48 -3.98 -3.92
N TYR A 30 6.97 -4.42 -5.08
CA TYR A 30 6.09 -5.59 -5.18
C TYR A 30 6.81 -6.93 -5.05
N ALA A 31 8.13 -6.98 -5.24
CA ALA A 31 8.94 -8.17 -4.98
C ALA A 31 9.10 -8.47 -3.47
N GLN A 32 8.86 -7.49 -2.60
CA GLN A 32 8.94 -7.67 -1.16
C GLN A 32 7.59 -8.12 -0.58
N PRO A 33 7.51 -9.29 0.10
CA PRO A 33 6.26 -9.80 0.66
C PRO A 33 5.56 -8.84 1.62
N ALA A 34 6.32 -8.18 2.51
CA ALA A 34 5.76 -7.22 3.47
C ALA A 34 5.13 -6.00 2.75
N CYS A 35 5.82 -5.47 1.73
CA CYS A 35 5.35 -4.34 0.95
C CYS A 35 4.14 -4.70 0.08
N ALA A 36 4.14 -5.87 -0.56
CA ALA A 36 3.00 -6.35 -1.34
C ALA A 36 1.74 -6.48 -0.46
N LEU A 37 1.89 -7.01 0.76
CA LEU A 37 0.80 -7.11 1.73
C LEU A 37 0.34 -5.74 2.23
N PHE A 38 1.26 -4.82 2.46
CA PHE A 38 0.93 -3.45 2.88
C PHE A 38 0.16 -2.70 1.79
N VAL A 39 0.63 -2.76 0.55
CA VAL A 39 -0.06 -2.16 -0.61
C VAL A 39 -1.47 -2.73 -0.73
N PHE A 40 -1.63 -4.05 -0.62
CA PHE A 40 -2.95 -4.68 -0.62
C PHE A 40 -3.88 -4.11 0.45
N ARG A 41 -3.39 -3.93 1.69
CA ARG A 41 -4.20 -3.36 2.80
C ARG A 41 -4.58 -1.90 2.59
N MET A 42 -3.78 -1.14 1.84
CA MET A 42 -4.06 0.27 1.54
C MET A 42 -5.07 0.45 0.41
N LEU A 43 -5.36 -0.60 -0.37
CA LEU A 43 -6.37 -0.56 -1.44
C LEU A 43 -7.79 -0.39 -0.87
N PRO A 44 -8.70 0.29 -1.60
CA PRO A 44 -10.12 0.28 -1.29
C PRO A 44 -10.69 -1.14 -1.22
N SER A 45 -11.73 -1.35 -0.43
CA SER A 45 -12.37 -2.66 -0.22
C SER A 45 -12.74 -3.36 -1.53
N VAL A 46 -13.33 -2.64 -2.48
CA VAL A 46 -13.70 -3.15 -3.81
C VAL A 46 -12.46 -3.60 -4.60
N SER A 47 -11.37 -2.81 -4.57
CA SER A 47 -10.12 -3.17 -5.22
C SER A 47 -9.45 -4.40 -4.58
N GLN A 48 -9.53 -4.56 -3.26
CA GLN A 48 -9.06 -5.76 -2.57
C GLN A 48 -9.82 -7.01 -3.01
N GLN A 49 -11.15 -6.92 -3.11
CA GLN A 49 -11.98 -8.03 -3.58
C GLN A 49 -11.66 -8.42 -5.03
N VAL A 50 -11.45 -7.43 -5.91
CA VAL A 50 -11.00 -7.66 -7.29
C VAL A 50 -9.67 -8.42 -7.28
N VAL A 51 -8.69 -7.95 -6.51
CA VAL A 51 -7.37 -8.59 -6.44
C VAL A 51 -7.46 -10.02 -5.90
N ILE A 52 -8.23 -10.27 -4.84
CA ILE A 52 -8.44 -11.63 -4.31
C ILE A 52 -9.05 -12.54 -5.38
N LYS A 53 -10.10 -12.07 -6.07
CA LYS A 53 -10.72 -12.81 -7.16
C LYS A 53 -9.74 -13.06 -8.31
N MET A 54 -8.86 -12.11 -8.64
CA MET A 54 -7.80 -12.29 -9.65
C MET A 54 -6.72 -13.31 -9.23
N ILE A 55 -6.47 -13.45 -7.93
CA ILE A 55 -5.52 -14.46 -7.42
C ILE A 55 -6.10 -15.86 -7.58
N TRP A 56 -7.41 -16.02 -7.35
CA TRP A 56 -8.11 -17.30 -7.45
C TRP A 56 -8.52 -17.68 -8.88
N ASN A 57 -8.99 -16.70 -9.66
CA ASN A 57 -9.44 -16.84 -11.05
C ASN A 57 -8.59 -15.95 -11.96
N SER A 58 -7.90 -16.54 -12.93
CA SER A 58 -7.11 -15.76 -13.90
C SER A 58 -7.97 -14.89 -14.84
N ASN A 59 -9.26 -15.21 -14.99
CA ASN A 59 -10.20 -14.54 -15.89
C ASN A 59 -11.29 -13.80 -15.11
N VAL A 60 -11.01 -12.57 -14.69
CA VAL A 60 -11.91 -11.77 -13.82
C VAL A 60 -13.06 -11.09 -14.56
N SER A 61 -12.99 -10.99 -15.88
CA SER A 61 -13.97 -10.24 -16.69
C SER A 61 -15.42 -10.76 -16.60
N ALA A 62 -15.65 -12.00 -16.14
CA ALA A 62 -16.99 -12.59 -16.05
C ALA A 62 -17.56 -12.67 -14.61
N SER A 63 -16.75 -12.46 -13.57
CA SER A 63 -17.10 -12.80 -12.18
C SER A 63 -17.51 -11.61 -11.29
N MET A 64 -17.45 -10.38 -11.81
CA MET A 64 -17.67 -9.15 -11.03
C MET A 64 -19.05 -8.52 -11.25
N SER A 65 -19.90 -9.11 -12.09
CA SER A 65 -21.13 -8.48 -12.60
C SER A 65 -22.34 -8.50 -11.66
N HIS A 66 -22.32 -9.24 -10.54
CA HIS A 66 -23.56 -9.53 -9.82
C HIS A 66 -23.90 -8.61 -8.63
N ASP A 67 -22.93 -7.96 -7.96
CA ASP A 67 -23.21 -7.27 -6.68
C ASP A 67 -22.58 -5.87 -6.51
N THR A 68 -21.74 -5.39 -7.44
CA THR A 68 -21.03 -4.11 -7.28
C THR A 68 -21.50 -3.09 -8.32
N SER A 69 -21.66 -1.83 -7.91
CA SER A 69 -21.98 -0.76 -8.86
C SER A 69 -20.92 -0.72 -9.97
N LYS A 70 -21.37 -0.70 -11.24
CA LYS A 70 -20.49 -0.75 -12.42
C LYS A 70 -19.41 0.34 -12.39
N THR A 71 -19.76 1.51 -11.84
CA THR A 71 -18.88 2.68 -11.69
C THR A 71 -17.75 2.50 -10.67
N GLU A 72 -18.00 1.86 -9.53
CA GLU A 72 -16.97 1.59 -8.51
C GLU A 72 -15.99 0.50 -8.98
N LEU A 73 -16.50 -0.48 -9.73
CA LEU A 73 -15.67 -1.51 -10.35
C LEU A 73 -14.73 -0.93 -11.40
N GLU A 74 -15.24 -0.09 -12.30
CA GLU A 74 -14.43 0.60 -13.31
C GLU A 74 -13.37 1.51 -12.68
N SER A 75 -13.73 2.23 -11.61
CA SER A 75 -12.80 3.09 -10.87
C SER A 75 -11.69 2.29 -10.18
N SER A 76 -12.05 1.16 -9.57
CA SER A 76 -11.10 0.22 -8.97
C SER A 76 -10.16 -0.38 -10.01
N GLN A 77 -10.66 -0.76 -11.18
CA GLN A 77 -9.85 -1.30 -12.26
C GLN A 77 -8.85 -0.27 -12.80
N LYS A 78 -9.27 1.00 -12.97
CA LYS A 78 -8.37 2.10 -13.34
C LYS A 78 -7.27 2.30 -12.30
N LEU A 79 -7.61 2.26 -11.01
CA LEU A 79 -6.63 2.36 -9.92
C LEU A 79 -5.60 1.22 -9.96
N LEU A 80 -6.05 -0.03 -10.11
CA LEU A 80 -5.18 -1.21 -10.16
C LEU A 80 -4.25 -1.21 -11.39
N LEU A 81 -4.74 -0.75 -12.54
CA LEU A 81 -3.92 -0.55 -13.73
C LEU A 81 -2.86 0.53 -13.51
N LYS A 82 -3.25 1.66 -12.91
CA LYS A 82 -2.34 2.78 -12.64
C LYS A 82 -1.24 2.41 -11.64
N LEU A 83 -1.57 1.62 -10.61
CA LEU A 83 -0.58 1.08 -9.68
C LEU A 83 0.36 0.06 -10.36
N GLY A 84 0.03 -0.45 -11.54
CA GLY A 84 0.81 -1.49 -12.21
C GLY A 84 0.61 -2.87 -11.59
N LEU A 85 -0.44 -3.04 -10.80
CA LEU A 85 -0.83 -4.33 -10.21
C LEU A 85 -1.49 -5.23 -11.24
N VAL A 86 -2.13 -4.65 -12.26
CA VAL A 86 -2.75 -5.38 -13.37
C VAL A 86 -1.98 -5.06 -14.65
N THR A 87 -1.59 -6.12 -15.35
CA THR A 87 -0.93 -6.05 -16.66
C THR A 87 -1.93 -5.67 -17.75
N SER A 88 -1.45 -5.18 -18.89
CA SER A 88 -2.28 -4.86 -20.07
C SER A 88 -3.12 -6.06 -20.57
N ALA A 89 -2.68 -7.28 -20.28
CA ALA A 89 -3.39 -8.53 -20.56
C ALA A 89 -4.53 -8.84 -19.56
N GLY A 90 -4.86 -7.94 -18.63
CA GLY A 90 -5.90 -8.14 -17.63
C GLY A 90 -5.54 -9.15 -16.54
N ARG A 91 -4.26 -9.51 -16.40
CA ARG A 91 -3.76 -10.44 -15.38
C ARG A 91 -3.03 -9.70 -14.26
N LEU A 92 -3.11 -10.23 -13.04
CA LEU A 92 -2.37 -9.69 -11.90
C LEU A 92 -0.84 -9.81 -12.13
N HIS A 93 -0.09 -8.81 -11.69
CA HIS A 93 1.35 -8.76 -11.83
C HIS A 93 2.00 -9.97 -11.14
N PRO A 94 2.83 -10.77 -11.83
CA PRO A 94 3.29 -12.06 -11.33
C PRO A 94 4.12 -11.94 -10.04
N LEU A 95 5.00 -10.93 -9.97
CA LEU A 95 5.79 -10.68 -8.75
C LEU A 95 4.89 -10.30 -7.57
N PHE A 96 3.87 -9.46 -7.80
CA PHE A 96 2.95 -9.06 -6.75
C PHE A 96 2.15 -10.25 -6.24
N ARG A 97 1.63 -11.09 -7.15
CA ARG A 97 0.90 -12.32 -6.80
C ARG A 97 1.75 -13.25 -5.94
N GLN A 98 2.98 -13.52 -6.37
CA GLN A 98 3.89 -14.41 -5.64
C GLN A 98 4.25 -13.85 -4.27
N SER A 99 4.63 -12.57 -4.19
CA SER A 99 4.98 -11.91 -2.93
C SER A 99 3.80 -11.83 -1.97
N TYR A 100 2.60 -11.54 -2.47
CA TYR A 100 1.38 -11.50 -1.66
C TYR A 100 1.03 -12.88 -1.10
N LEU A 101 1.03 -13.93 -1.94
CA LEU A 101 0.81 -15.31 -1.49
C LEU A 101 1.85 -15.74 -0.47
N ARG A 102 3.11 -15.41 -0.71
CA ARG A 102 4.20 -15.64 0.25
C ARG A 102 3.94 -14.91 1.56
N ALA A 103 3.44 -13.68 1.51
CA ALA A 103 3.18 -12.88 2.71
C ALA A 103 2.06 -13.45 3.59
N ILE A 104 0.97 -13.91 2.98
CA ILE A 104 -0.14 -14.54 3.71
C ILE A 104 0.28 -15.90 4.30
N MET A 105 1.14 -16.66 3.63
CA MET A 105 1.61 -17.97 4.10
C MET A 105 2.64 -17.87 5.24
N LEU A 106 3.58 -16.92 5.17
CA LEU A 106 4.62 -16.74 6.20
C LEU A 106 4.11 -15.99 7.44
N GLY A 107 3.08 -15.16 7.29
CA GLY A 107 2.62 -14.25 8.32
C GLY A 107 3.46 -12.96 8.39
N THR A 108 2.85 -11.90 8.91
CA THR A 108 3.42 -10.53 8.94
C THR A 108 4.77 -10.44 9.65
N GLN A 109 4.93 -11.16 10.76
CA GLN A 109 6.14 -11.15 11.60
C GLN A 109 7.38 -11.67 10.84
N LYS A 110 7.23 -12.78 10.10
CA LYS A 110 8.35 -13.35 9.34
C LYS A 110 8.67 -12.54 8.08
N CYS A 111 7.67 -11.86 7.52
CA CYS A 111 7.85 -11.04 6.32
C CYS A 111 8.62 -9.74 6.60
N SER A 112 8.46 -9.16 7.79
CA SER A 112 9.12 -7.90 8.15
C SER A 112 10.60 -8.08 8.53
N LYS A 113 11.05 -9.34 8.78
CA LYS A 113 12.35 -9.64 9.39
C LYS A 113 12.60 -8.87 10.70
N ILE A 114 11.54 -8.36 11.32
CA ILE A 114 11.60 -7.69 12.60
C ILE A 114 11.50 -8.80 13.64
N ASN A 115 12.61 -9.07 14.32
CA ASN A 115 12.60 -10.04 15.41
C ASN A 115 11.92 -9.39 16.62
N PRO A 116 10.78 -9.91 17.10
CA PRO A 116 10.21 -9.43 18.33
C PRO A 116 11.19 -9.74 19.46
N VAL A 117 11.74 -8.69 20.07
CA VAL A 117 12.51 -8.82 21.30
C VAL A 117 11.53 -8.73 22.46
N GLU A 118 11.55 -9.70 23.37
CA GLU A 118 10.74 -9.61 24.60
C GLU A 118 11.07 -8.32 25.33
N VAL A 119 10.05 -7.47 25.47
CA VAL A 119 10.20 -6.19 26.15
C VAL A 119 10.03 -6.43 27.64
N ASP A 120 11.16 -6.39 28.34
CA ASP A 120 11.25 -6.45 29.79
C ASP A 120 10.32 -5.41 30.45
N VAL A 121 9.75 -5.71 31.62
CA VAL A 121 8.67 -4.92 32.24
C VAL A 121 9.11 -3.47 32.50
N LYS A 122 10.40 -3.25 32.76
CA LYS A 122 11.01 -1.91 32.91
C LYS A 122 11.03 -1.09 31.62
N ARG A 123 11.15 -1.72 30.44
CA ARG A 123 11.08 -1.02 29.14
C ARG A 123 9.65 -0.66 28.74
N ARG A 124 8.64 -1.38 29.23
CA ARG A 124 7.22 -0.99 29.05
C ARG A 124 6.88 0.31 29.77
N GLN A 125 7.52 0.60 30.92
CA GLN A 125 7.39 1.90 31.59
C GLN A 125 7.91 3.08 30.74
N ASN A 126 8.88 2.84 29.86
CA ASN A 126 9.42 3.85 28.95
C ASN A 126 8.54 4.11 27.71
N GLU A 127 7.42 3.39 27.53
CA GLU A 127 6.49 3.61 26.42
C GLU A 127 5.89 5.03 26.47
N LYS A 128 5.59 5.52 27.69
CA LYS A 128 5.16 6.92 27.91
C LYS A 128 6.25 7.92 27.53
N GLU A 129 7.53 7.60 27.79
CA GLU A 129 8.65 8.46 27.40
C GLU A 129 8.89 8.45 25.89
N LEU A 130 8.71 7.30 25.23
CA LEU A 130 8.80 7.19 23.77
C LEU A 130 7.70 8.04 23.10
N GLY A 131 6.47 7.99 23.60
CA GLY A 131 5.38 8.85 23.14
C GLY A 131 5.70 10.33 23.32
N LYS A 132 6.21 10.72 24.50
CA LYS A 132 6.62 12.11 24.77
C LYS A 132 7.75 12.58 23.84
N LYS A 133 8.81 11.78 23.67
CA LYS A 133 9.93 12.10 22.77
C LYS A 133 9.49 12.18 21.31
N ALA A 134 8.62 11.27 20.86
CA ALA A 134 8.06 11.34 19.51
C ALA A 134 7.24 12.62 19.31
N GLY A 135 6.40 12.97 20.29
CA GLY A 135 5.63 14.22 20.29
C GLY A 135 6.52 15.46 20.22
N GLU A 136 7.55 15.56 21.06
CA GLU A 136 8.51 16.67 21.05
C GLU A 136 9.25 16.80 19.71
N ARG A 137 9.60 15.67 19.08
CA ARG A 137 10.24 15.67 17.75
C ARG A 137 9.28 16.14 16.66
N TRP A 138 8.03 15.67 16.67
CA TRP A 138 7.01 16.14 15.74
C TRP A 138 6.71 17.62 15.93
N GLU A 139 6.55 18.10 17.16
CA GLU A 139 6.38 19.53 17.48
C GLU A 139 7.55 20.38 16.97
N CYS A 140 8.79 19.90 17.13
CA CYS A 140 9.97 20.59 16.60
C CYS A 140 9.95 20.69 15.07
N ILE A 141 9.60 19.59 14.38
CA ILE A 141 9.46 19.56 12.92
C ILE A 141 8.35 20.52 12.46
N LEU A 142 7.18 20.47 13.12
CA LEU A 142 6.05 21.32 12.77
C LEU A 142 6.38 22.80 12.98
N ARG A 143 6.95 23.16 14.13
CA ARG A 143 7.29 24.57 14.44
C ARG A 143 8.41 25.11 13.57
N ARG A 144 9.50 24.35 13.35
CA ARG A 144 10.63 24.81 12.53
C ARG A 144 10.34 24.74 11.03
N GLY A 145 9.58 23.74 10.60
CA GLY A 145 9.11 23.60 9.22
C GLY A 145 8.18 24.74 8.81
N PHE A 146 7.28 25.20 9.69
CA PHE A 146 6.36 26.32 9.37
C PHE A 146 7.07 27.68 9.27
N ILE A 147 8.07 27.92 10.13
CA ILE A 147 8.83 29.19 10.15
C ILE A 147 9.67 29.36 8.88
N GLN A 148 10.15 28.26 8.30
CA GLN A 148 11.02 28.31 7.11
C GLN A 148 10.27 28.57 5.79
N TYR A 149 8.93 28.50 5.79
CA TYR A 149 8.07 28.83 4.65
C TYR A 149 7.23 30.11 4.85
N SER A 150 7.45 30.86 5.95
CA SER A 150 6.73 32.11 6.27
C SER A 150 7.62 33.36 6.26
N ILE A 151 8.78 33.31 5.59
CA ILE A 151 9.66 34.46 5.33
C ILE A 151 9.93 34.54 3.83
#